data_AF-A0AAD9Q6A5-F1
#
_entry.id   AF-A0AAD9Q6A5-F1
#
_cell.length_a   1.000
_cell.length_b   1.000
_cell.length_c   1.000
_cell.angle_alpha   90.00
_cell.angle_beta   90.00
_cell.angle_gamma   90.00
#
_symmetry.space_group_name_H-M   'P 1'
#
loop_
_entity.id
_entity.type
_entity.pdbx_description
1 polymer ?
#
loop_
_entity_poly.entity_id
_entity_poly.type
_entity_poly.pdbx_seq_one_letter_code
_entity_poly.pdbx_strand_id
1 'polypeptide(L)'
;MQMWLMLLKLFNSGPRGKVATKSDNEFKGTKFATFMAELKKGSFKHSFQVKAKYGANNLAYTTDWLPLHTDLPFLDYPPGVQVLHCIEQVPGSSGRNQFVDGFYVSKVLKEQDPKKFDVLSSTRLHFSDVGDDCFGEFDMQFARTTIEF
;
A
#
# COMPACT_ATOMS: atom_id res chain seq x y z
N MET A 1 -12.63 -10.15 -9.97
CA MET A 1 -12.87 -8.74 -9.59
C MET A 1 -12.04 -8.37 -8.35
N GLN A 2 -10.77 -7.99 -8.52
CA GLN A 2 -9.91 -7.57 -7.41
C GLN A 2 -9.08 -6.34 -7.76
N MET A 3 -9.57 -5.18 -7.33
CA MET A 3 -8.75 -4.09 -6.82
C MET A 3 -9.64 -3.32 -5.84
N TRP A 4 -9.18 -3.17 -4.61
CA TRP A 4 -9.89 -2.44 -3.55
C TRP A 4 -8.86 -1.55 -2.87
N LEU A 5 -8.64 -0.35 -3.41
CA LEU A 5 -7.89 0.69 -2.72
C LEU A 5 -8.88 1.59 -1.96
N MET A 6 -9.36 1.11 -0.81
CA MET A 6 -9.91 2.01 0.21
C MET A 6 -8.80 2.36 1.17
N LEU A 7 -8.03 3.40 0.86
CA LEU A 7 -7.06 3.94 1.80
C LEU A 7 -7.77 4.93 2.73
N LEU A 8 -8.15 4.47 3.92
CA LEU A 8 -8.74 5.34 4.92
C LEU A 8 -7.62 6.06 5.69
N LYS A 9 -7.40 7.34 5.37
CA LYS A 9 -6.57 8.22 6.20
C LYS A 9 -7.33 8.58 7.47
N LEU A 10 -6.92 8.02 8.61
CA LEU A 10 -7.31 8.58 9.90
C LEU A 10 -6.48 9.85 10.13
N PHE A 11 -7.07 11.01 9.83
CA PHE A 11 -6.57 12.29 10.33
C PHE A 11 -6.85 12.37 11.82
N ASN A 12 -5.81 12.54 12.63
CA ASN A 12 -5.99 13.05 13.99
C ASN A 12 -6.12 14.59 13.91
N SER A 13 -7.24 15.09 13.38
CA SER A 13 -7.63 16.49 13.54
C SER A 13 -8.24 16.69 14.94
N GLY A 14 -7.42 16.47 15.98
CA GLY A 14 -7.76 16.85 17.35
C GLY A 14 -7.58 18.36 17.55
N PRO A 15 -8.31 18.98 18.50
CA PRO A 15 -8.19 20.41 18.78
C PRO A 15 -6.74 20.80 19.07
N ARG A 16 -6.30 21.91 18.46
CA ARG A 16 -4.96 22.49 18.64
C ARG A 16 -4.68 22.63 20.14
N GLY A 17 -3.83 21.77 20.71
CA GLY A 17 -3.47 21.87 22.13
C GLY A 17 -3.14 20.56 22.84
N LYS A 18 -3.45 19.38 22.28
CA LYS A 18 -2.97 18.09 22.82
C LYS A 18 -2.16 17.35 21.77
N VAL A 19 -0.83 17.34 21.94
CA VAL A 19 0.06 16.46 21.17
C VAL A 19 -0.19 15.05 21.67
N ALA A 20 -0.85 14.22 20.86
CA ALA A 20 -0.95 12.79 21.14
C ALA A 20 0.46 12.20 21.12
N THR A 21 0.79 11.38 22.11
CA THR A 21 2.10 10.74 22.16
C THR A 21 2.20 9.67 21.07
N LYS A 22 3.42 9.30 20.67
CA LYS A 22 3.67 8.25 19.68
C LYS A 22 2.95 6.94 20.03
N SER A 23 2.94 6.57 21.31
CA SER A 23 2.23 5.40 21.84
C SER A 23 0.70 5.51 21.72
N ASP A 24 0.12 6.70 21.93
CA ASP A 24 -1.33 6.90 21.80
C ASP A 24 -1.78 6.74 20.35
N ASN A 25 -0.96 7.21 19.41
CA ASN A 25 -1.24 7.11 17.98
C ASN A 25 -1.07 5.67 17.48
N GLU A 26 0.02 4.99 17.84
CA GLU A 26 0.21 3.56 17.49
C GLU A 26 -0.97 2.71 17.98
N PHE A 27 -1.41 2.92 19.23
CA PHE A 27 -2.55 2.20 19.83
C PHE A 27 -3.89 2.44 19.08
N LYS A 28 -4.15 3.65 18.60
CA LYS A 28 -5.36 3.96 17.81
C LYS A 28 -5.34 3.30 16.43
N GLY A 29 -4.19 3.33 15.75
CA GLY A 29 -4.01 2.70 14.45
C GLY A 29 -4.23 1.18 14.52
N THR A 30 -3.66 0.54 15.54
CA THR A 30 -3.83 -0.91 15.77
C THR A 30 -5.29 -1.27 16.04
N LYS A 31 -6.02 -0.52 16.87
CA LYS A 31 -7.46 -0.79 17.13
C LYS A 31 -8.31 -0.72 15.86
N PHE A 32 -8.08 0.27 15.00
CA PHE A 32 -8.82 0.39 13.75
C PHE A 32 -8.48 -0.75 12.78
N ALA A 33 -7.19 -1.10 12.66
CA ALA A 33 -6.78 -2.25 11.86
C ALA A 33 -7.39 -3.56 12.37
N THR A 34 -7.41 -3.79 13.69
CA THR A 34 -8.07 -4.94 14.32
C THR A 34 -9.57 -4.97 14.01
N PHE A 35 -10.26 -3.83 14.12
CA PHE A 35 -11.68 -3.75 13.74
C PHE A 35 -11.91 -4.13 12.27
N MET A 36 -11.09 -3.60 11.35
CA MET A 36 -11.18 -3.94 9.92
C MET A 36 -10.84 -5.41 9.64
N ALA A 37 -9.90 -5.99 10.40
CA ALA A 37 -9.52 -7.40 10.33
C ALA A 37 -10.65 -8.34 10.75
N GLU A 38 -11.31 -8.00 11.86
CA GLU A 38 -12.47 -8.73 12.40
C GLU A 38 -13.64 -8.72 11.41
N LEU A 39 -13.89 -7.59 10.75
CA LEU A 39 -14.92 -7.47 9.71
C LEU A 39 -14.63 -8.35 8.48
N LYS A 40 -13.37 -8.65 8.17
CA LYS A 40 -12.98 -9.44 6.99
C LYS A 40 -12.70 -10.93 7.29
N LYS A 41 -12.85 -11.41 8.53
CA LYS A 41 -12.37 -12.75 8.96
C LYS A 41 -10.95 -13.06 8.44
N GLY A 42 -10.07 -12.05 8.43
CA GLY A 42 -8.77 -12.09 7.79
C GLY A 42 -7.68 -11.60 8.73
N SER A 43 -6.57 -12.34 8.81
CA SER A 43 -5.48 -12.12 9.76
C SER A 43 -4.68 -10.84 9.44
N PHE A 44 -5.01 -9.69 10.03
CA PHE A 44 -4.01 -8.62 10.21
C PHE A 44 -3.08 -9.01 11.36
N LYS A 45 -2.17 -9.96 11.12
CA LYS A 45 -1.24 -10.46 12.15
C LYS A 45 -0.02 -9.57 12.34
N HIS A 46 0.35 -8.78 11.34
CA HIS A 46 1.60 -8.00 11.34
C HIS A 46 1.37 -6.58 10.81
N SER A 47 2.07 -5.61 11.41
CA SER A 47 2.15 -4.23 10.96
C SER A 47 3.61 -3.87 10.68
N PHE A 48 3.81 -2.94 9.75
CA PHE A 48 5.14 -2.47 9.35
C PHE A 48 5.24 -0.96 9.57
N GLN A 49 6.39 -0.48 10.01
CA GLN A 49 6.66 0.95 10.14
C GLN A 49 7.30 1.48 8.85
N VAL A 50 6.58 2.34 8.14
CA VAL A 50 7.11 3.04 6.97
C VAL A 50 7.88 4.28 7.44
N LYS A 51 9.21 4.19 7.41
CA LYS A 51 10.14 5.28 7.70
C LYS A 51 11.44 5.07 6.93
N ALA A 52 12.15 6.17 6.65
CA ALA A 52 13.47 6.09 6.04
C ALA A 52 14.42 5.27 6.92
N LYS A 53 15.15 4.32 6.32
CA LYS A 53 16.16 3.50 7.02
C LYS A 53 17.46 3.41 6.21
N TYR A 54 18.58 3.35 6.92
CA TYR A 54 19.87 3.05 6.28
C TYR A 54 19.86 1.60 5.77
N GLY A 55 20.41 1.35 4.59
CA GLY A 55 20.34 0.02 3.96
C GLY A 55 18.91 -0.40 3.63
N ALA A 56 18.09 0.52 3.11
CA ALA A 56 16.71 0.23 2.74
C ALA A 56 16.64 -0.90 1.69
N ASN A 57 15.90 -1.97 2.03
CA ASN A 57 15.61 -3.10 1.14
C ASN A 57 14.33 -2.88 0.30
N ASN A 58 13.61 -1.77 0.52
CA ASN A 58 12.39 -1.43 -0.21
C ASN A 58 12.31 0.09 -0.37
N LEU A 59 11.86 0.56 -1.53
CA LEU A 59 11.73 1.98 -1.87
C LEU A 59 10.82 2.74 -0.87
N ALA A 60 9.83 2.05 -0.28
CA ALA A 60 8.97 2.62 0.76
C ALA A 60 9.73 3.04 2.03
N TYR A 61 10.93 2.51 2.26
CA TYR A 61 11.81 2.87 3.38
C TYR A 61 12.90 3.88 3.00
N THR A 62 12.66 4.67 1.95
CA THR A 62 13.54 5.76 1.51
C THR A 62 12.80 7.10 1.61
N THR A 63 13.49 8.19 1.26
CA THR A 63 12.89 9.53 1.13
C THR A 63 12.48 9.85 -0.31
N ASP A 64 12.64 8.90 -1.23
CA ASP A 64 12.39 9.11 -2.65
C ASP A 64 10.90 9.11 -2.99
N TRP A 65 10.57 9.67 -4.14
CA TRP A 65 9.20 9.67 -4.63
C TRP A 65 8.76 8.25 -5.00
N LEU A 66 7.60 7.85 -4.47
CA LEU A 66 6.97 6.57 -4.75
C LEU A 66 5.84 6.78 -5.79
N PRO A 67 5.97 6.24 -7.02
CA PRO A 67 4.95 6.35 -8.06
C PRO A 67 3.64 5.64 -7.66
N LEU A 68 2.57 5.83 -8.45
CA LEU A 68 1.34 5.05 -8.30
C LEU A 68 1.64 3.56 -8.47
N HIS A 69 1.25 2.76 -7.49
CA HIS A 69 1.49 1.32 -7.45
C HIS A 69 0.39 0.62 -6.64
N THR A 70 0.34 -0.70 -6.76
CA THR A 70 -0.34 -1.59 -5.81
C THR A 70 0.71 -2.33 -4.98
N ASP A 71 0.41 -2.60 -3.72
CA ASP A 71 1.33 -3.26 -2.81
C ASP A 71 1.39 -4.77 -3.06
N LEU A 72 2.60 -5.33 -2.90
CA LEU A 72 2.89 -6.77 -2.87
C LEU A 72 2.37 -7.57 -4.09
N PRO A 73 2.59 -7.13 -5.35
CA PRO A 73 2.12 -7.85 -6.55
C PRO A 73 2.80 -9.22 -6.75
N PHE A 74 3.91 -9.48 -6.05
CA PHE A 74 4.65 -10.74 -6.02
C PHE A 74 4.03 -11.81 -5.09
N LEU A 75 2.97 -11.50 -4.34
CA LEU A 75 2.18 -12.50 -3.63
C LEU A 75 1.13 -13.09 -4.58
N ASP A 76 0.81 -14.38 -4.46
CA ASP A 76 -0.29 -15.02 -5.21
C ASP A 76 -1.65 -14.34 -4.90
N TYR A 77 -1.88 -14.05 -3.61
CA TYR A 77 -3.06 -13.32 -3.12
C TYR A 77 -2.64 -11.99 -2.47
N PRO A 78 -2.56 -10.88 -3.23
CA PRO A 78 -2.20 -9.57 -2.71
C PRO A 78 -3.23 -9.04 -1.70
N PRO A 79 -2.82 -8.12 -0.80
CA PRO A 79 -3.72 -7.52 0.16
C PRO A 79 -4.83 -6.72 -0.54
N GLY A 80 -6.07 -7.17 -0.38
CA GLY A 80 -7.22 -6.45 -0.93
C GLY A 80 -7.62 -5.20 -0.14
N VAL A 81 -7.04 -4.90 1.02
CA VAL A 81 -7.27 -3.64 1.76
C VAL A 81 -5.97 -3.28 2.46
N GLN A 82 -5.55 -2.03 2.32
CA GLN A 82 -4.35 -1.49 2.97
C GLN A 82 -4.72 -0.30 3.84
N VAL A 83 -4.20 -0.30 5.06
CA VAL A 83 -4.44 0.75 6.05
C VAL A 83 -3.12 1.39 6.39
N LEU A 84 -2.99 2.70 6.15
CA LEU A 84 -1.81 3.48 6.53
C LEU A 84 -2.19 4.50 7.59
N HIS A 85 -1.49 4.46 8.71
CA HIS A 85 -1.69 5.38 9.82
C HIS A 85 -0.49 6.32 9.95
N CYS A 86 -0.71 7.61 9.79
CA CYS A 86 0.32 8.62 9.91
C CYS A 86 0.63 8.87 11.40
N ILE A 87 1.78 8.38 11.86
CA ILE A 87 2.28 8.63 13.23
C ILE A 87 2.97 10.00 13.29
N GLU A 88 3.82 10.28 12.30
CA GLU A 88 4.60 11.50 12.17
C GLU A 88 4.64 11.91 10.69
N GLN A 89 4.56 13.21 10.43
CA GLN A 89 4.65 13.78 9.08
C GLN A 89 5.83 14.73 9.04
N VAL A 90 6.57 14.71 7.93
CA VAL A 90 7.70 15.63 7.73
C VAL A 90 7.21 17.08 7.64
N PRO A 91 7.93 18.06 8.21
CA PRO A 91 7.58 19.46 8.06
C PRO A 91 7.58 19.90 6.59
N GLY A 92 6.66 20.80 6.23
CA GLY A 92 6.59 21.40 4.89
C GLY A 92 5.56 20.75 3.97
N SER A 93 5.81 20.80 2.66
CA SER A 93 4.85 20.43 1.61
C SER A 93 5.14 19.10 0.91
N SER A 94 6.20 18.38 1.28
CA SER A 94 6.53 17.05 0.76
C SER A 94 5.71 15.95 1.45
N GLY A 95 5.94 14.67 1.12
CA GLY A 95 5.23 13.55 1.76
C GLY A 95 3.73 13.47 1.45
N ARG A 96 3.28 14.16 0.40
CA ARG A 96 1.88 14.14 -0.04
C ARG A 96 1.52 12.77 -0.58
N ASN A 97 0.33 12.30 -0.24
CA ASN A 97 -0.18 11.05 -0.77
C ASN A 97 -0.88 11.31 -2.10
N GLN A 98 -0.82 10.35 -3.00
CA GLN A 98 -1.53 10.36 -4.28
C GLN A 98 -2.36 9.08 -4.38
N PHE A 99 -3.53 9.20 -5.00
CA PHE A 99 -4.45 8.08 -5.21
C PHE A 99 -5.05 8.19 -6.60
N VAL A 100 -5.36 7.05 -7.19
CA VAL A 100 -6.05 6.96 -8.47
C VAL A 100 -7.05 5.81 -8.44
N ASP A 101 -8.18 5.98 -9.11
CA ASP A 101 -9.10 4.88 -9.40
C ASP A 101 -8.59 4.11 -10.62
N GLY A 102 -7.91 2.98 -10.39
CA GLY A 102 -7.40 2.13 -11.46
C GLY A 102 -8.49 1.45 -12.30
N PHE A 103 -9.72 1.29 -11.79
CA PHE A 103 -10.82 0.77 -12.60
C PHE A 103 -11.29 1.81 -13.61
N TYR A 104 -11.44 3.05 -13.15
CA TYR A 104 -11.76 4.15 -14.05
C TYR A 104 -10.64 4.34 -15.09
N VAL A 105 -9.37 4.34 -14.67
CA VAL A 105 -8.23 4.47 -15.59
C VAL A 105 -8.18 3.33 -16.60
N SER A 106 -8.42 2.08 -16.19
CA SER A 106 -8.42 0.95 -17.12
C SER A 106 -9.58 1.02 -18.12
N LYS A 107 -10.76 1.47 -17.70
CA LYS A 107 -11.89 1.73 -18.61
C LYS A 107 -11.55 2.83 -19.63
N VAL A 108 -11.01 3.97 -19.16
CA VAL A 108 -10.60 5.07 -20.04
C VAL A 108 -9.52 4.60 -21.02
N LEU A 109 -8.53 3.81 -20.56
CA LEU A 109 -7.50 3.25 -21.43
C LEU A 109 -8.10 2.34 -22.50
N LYS A 110 -9.07 1.50 -22.14
CA LYS A 110 -9.76 0.63 -23.08
C LYS A 110 -10.48 1.41 -24.18
N GLU A 111 -11.08 2.54 -23.83
CA GLU A 111 -11.79 3.41 -24.79
C GLU A 111 -10.82 4.19 -25.68
N GLN A 112 -9.71 4.71 -25.12
CA GLN A 112 -8.75 5.56 -25.83
C GLN A 112 -7.71 4.80 -26.64
N ASP A 113 -7.24 3.66 -26.13
CA ASP A 113 -6.20 2.83 -26.76
C ASP A 113 -6.42 1.35 -26.43
N PRO A 114 -7.36 0.68 -27.16
CA PRO A 114 -7.67 -0.73 -26.93
C PRO A 114 -6.44 -1.65 -27.07
N LYS A 115 -5.48 -1.31 -27.95
CA LYS A 115 -4.27 -2.12 -28.15
C LYS A 115 -3.39 -2.12 -26.92
N LYS A 116 -3.18 -0.96 -26.27
CA LYS A 116 -2.44 -0.89 -25.01
C LYS A 116 -3.17 -1.62 -23.89
N PHE A 117 -4.48 -1.45 -23.82
CA PHE A 117 -5.29 -2.19 -22.85
C PHE A 117 -5.13 -3.71 -23.02
N ASP A 118 -5.19 -4.21 -24.26
CA ASP A 118 -5.01 -5.64 -24.56
C ASP A 118 -3.63 -6.13 -24.13
N VAL A 119 -2.56 -5.37 -24.41
CA VAL A 119 -1.20 -5.72 -23.95
C VAL A 119 -1.16 -5.82 -22.43
N LEU A 120 -1.66 -4.82 -21.70
CA LEU A 120 -1.60 -4.78 -20.23
C LEU A 120 -2.52 -5.81 -19.55
N SER A 121 -3.54 -6.29 -20.25
CA SER A 121 -4.49 -7.28 -19.74
C SER A 121 -4.18 -8.72 -20.14
N SER A 122 -3.27 -8.93 -21.09
CA SER A 122 -2.87 -10.27 -21.56
C SER A 122 -1.40 -10.62 -21.30
N THR A 123 -0.54 -9.62 -21.12
CA THR A 123 0.89 -9.85 -20.88
C THR A 123 1.15 -10.08 -19.40
N ARG A 124 1.64 -11.27 -19.04
CA ARG A 124 2.07 -11.55 -17.66
C ARG A 124 3.44 -10.92 -17.41
N LEU A 125 3.51 -10.06 -16.40
CA LEU A 125 4.75 -9.49 -15.88
C LEU A 125 5.19 -10.28 -14.66
N HIS A 126 6.49 -10.53 -14.56
CA HIS A 126 7.10 -11.15 -13.39
C HIS A 126 7.40 -10.08 -12.33
N PHE A 127 6.80 -10.24 -11.15
CA PHE A 127 7.11 -9.46 -9.96
C PHE A 127 7.95 -10.30 -9.03
N SER A 128 8.98 -9.70 -8.43
CA SER A 128 9.88 -10.35 -7.49
C SER A 128 10.24 -9.41 -6.35
N ASP A 129 10.32 -9.96 -5.15
CA ASP A 129 10.90 -9.31 -3.98
C ASP A 129 11.80 -10.33 -3.28
N VAL A 130 13.07 -9.98 -3.15
CA VAL A 130 14.12 -10.84 -2.59
C VAL A 130 14.86 -10.02 -1.55
N GLY A 131 14.99 -10.58 -0.36
CA GLY A 131 15.64 -9.87 0.73
C GLY A 131 15.62 -10.64 2.03
N ASP A 132 15.92 -9.92 3.09
CA ASP A 132 15.92 -10.40 4.46
C ASP A 132 15.20 -9.36 5.32
N ASP A 133 14.34 -9.83 6.22
CA ASP A 133 13.65 -9.00 7.19
C ASP A 133 13.60 -9.68 8.59
N CYS A 134 12.78 -9.15 9.50
CA CYS A 134 12.68 -9.70 10.85
C CYS A 134 12.07 -11.11 10.93
N PHE A 135 11.51 -11.61 9.83
CA PHE A 135 10.99 -12.97 9.70
C PHE A 135 11.98 -13.92 8.98
N GLY A 136 13.12 -13.39 8.53
CA GLY A 136 14.18 -14.12 7.85
C GLY A 136 14.28 -13.82 6.35
N GLU A 137 15.11 -14.59 5.66
CA GLU A 137 15.31 -14.48 4.22
C GLU A 137 14.04 -14.88 3.47
N PHE A 138 13.74 -14.14 2.41
CA PHE A 138 12.61 -14.39 1.52
C PHE A 138 13.01 -14.23 0.05
N ASP A 139 12.38 -15.04 -0.78
CA ASP A 139 12.40 -14.95 -2.24
C ASP A 139 10.97 -15.18 -2.72
N MET A 140 10.28 -14.09 -3.01
CA MET A 140 8.88 -14.11 -3.46
C MET A 140 8.83 -13.74 -4.93
N GLN A 141 8.14 -14.56 -5.71
CA GLN A 141 7.98 -14.33 -7.14
C GLN A 141 6.57 -14.71 -7.58
N PHE A 142 5.94 -13.83 -8.36
CA PHE A 142 4.66 -14.13 -8.96
C PHE A 142 4.49 -13.41 -10.29
N ALA A 143 3.93 -14.11 -11.27
CA ALA A 143 3.65 -13.54 -12.58
C ALA A 143 2.16 -13.21 -12.71
N ARG A 144 1.81 -11.96 -12.98
CA ARG A 144 0.41 -11.52 -13.19
C ARG A 144 0.31 -10.46 -14.28
N THR A 145 -0.88 -10.26 -14.81
CA THR A 145 -1.15 -9.14 -15.73
C THR A 145 -1.25 -7.84 -14.92
N THR A 146 -1.02 -6.70 -15.56
CA THR A 146 -1.21 -5.39 -14.91
C THR A 146 -2.69 -5.09 -14.70
N ILE A 147 -3.53 -5.50 -15.65
CA ILE A 147 -4.98 -5.38 -15.57
C ILE A 147 -5.57 -6.79 -15.50
N GLU A 148 -6.28 -7.09 -14.42
CA GLU A 148 -6.88 -8.40 -14.13
C GLU A 148 -8.37 -8.23 -13.81
N PHE A 149 -9.24 -9.11 -14.35
CA PHE A 149 -10.70 -9.01 -14.28
C PHE A 149 -11.32 -10.13 -13.45
#